data_AF-A0A9W8I2N3-F1
#
_entry.id   AF-A0A9W8I2N3-F1
#
_cell.length_a   1.000
_cell.length_b   1.000
_cell.length_c   1.000
_cell.angle_alpha   90.00
_cell.angle_beta   90.00
_cell.angle_gamma   90.00
#
_symmetry.space_group_name_H-M   'P 1'
#
loop_
_entity.id
_entity.type
_entity.pdbx_description
1 polymer ?
#
loop_
_entity_poly.entity_id
_entity_poly.type
_entity_poly.pdbx_seq_one_letter_code
_entity_poly.pdbx_strand_id
1 'polypeptide(L)'
;MTNVYGVTLIGAKEQISARLREVKDKHGQHVFDITKVHGLGLYLARKIFASLGEMFTQAQEIQNWLNESARRISSSMSRTALAEAVKMAADSKKATAAMRQAVKSANLEGKEIDHGQAVSMHPDLEPGARKRKQLEKLAEKPMTPVAWTTPLGLTVVQPYRKLASRRIITDLQTINIRDLNMPSQVNSQKQKTAFPPNFVHSLDASHMVMSAIECKIAGLVFSSVHDSYWTHACDVDKMNSILREQFVKMHKMPIMENLKAEFEQRYKDHMLPMVVWEYATSFSFCKDGTLKSEKTRLSKSTREKREKQIESELARYHLDASDSDTVATSEVNELAKEQIEANEAKLAESFEPIDISS
;
A
#
# COMPACT_ATOMS: atom_id res chain seq x y z
N MET A 1 -12.71 19.36 8.91
CA MET A 1 -11.96 19.04 7.67
C MET A 1 -11.02 17.85 7.81
N THR A 2 -10.10 17.80 8.79
CA THR A 2 -9.03 16.77 8.81
C THR A 2 -9.45 15.31 9.03
N ASN A 3 -10.69 15.04 9.46
CA ASN A 3 -11.22 13.67 9.61
C ASN A 3 -11.29 12.89 8.29
N VAL A 4 -11.83 13.50 7.22
CA VAL A 4 -11.91 12.85 5.89
C VAL A 4 -10.50 12.58 5.32
N TYR A 5 -9.51 13.35 5.76
CA TYR A 5 -8.10 13.19 5.41
C TYR A 5 -7.33 12.19 6.31
N GLY A 6 -8.02 11.37 7.11
CA GLY A 6 -7.41 10.28 7.87
C GLY A 6 -6.63 10.72 9.11
N VAL A 7 -6.97 11.87 9.71
CA VAL A 7 -6.32 12.32 10.96
C VAL A 7 -6.57 11.32 12.10
N THR A 8 -5.51 11.00 12.85
CA THR A 8 -5.65 10.17 14.05
C THR A 8 -6.15 10.99 15.23
N LEU A 9 -6.66 10.34 16.28
CA LEU A 9 -7.08 11.01 17.51
C LEU A 9 -5.96 11.89 18.11
N ILE A 10 -4.69 11.45 18.00
CA ILE A 10 -3.53 12.22 18.47
C ILE A 10 -3.36 13.50 17.65
N GLY A 11 -3.37 13.39 16.31
CA GLY A 11 -3.26 14.55 15.41
C GLY A 11 -4.43 15.52 15.55
N ALA A 12 -5.65 15.02 15.75
CA ALA A 12 -6.82 15.85 16.01
C ALA A 12 -6.71 16.60 17.34
N LYS A 13 -6.28 15.92 18.41
CA LYS A 13 -6.00 16.55 19.71
C LYS A 13 -4.90 17.60 19.61
N GLU A 14 -3.87 17.41 18.78
CA GLU A 14 -2.83 18.42 18.54
C GLU A 14 -3.38 19.65 17.79
N GLN A 15 -4.18 19.45 16.75
CA GLN A 15 -4.84 20.54 16.02
C GLN A 15 -5.79 21.34 16.92
N ILE A 16 -6.58 20.66 17.75
CA ILE A 16 -7.49 21.30 18.72
C ILE A 16 -6.67 22.03 19.80
N SER A 17 -5.62 21.42 20.36
CA SER A 17 -4.74 22.07 21.34
C SER A 17 -4.02 23.30 20.76
N ALA A 18 -3.70 23.33 19.45
CA ALA A 18 -3.16 24.52 18.80
C ALA A 18 -4.22 25.64 18.73
N ARG A 19 -5.42 25.35 18.21
CA ARG A 19 -6.52 26.32 18.15
C ARG A 19 -6.94 26.84 19.53
N LEU A 20 -6.99 25.99 20.56
CA LEU A 20 -7.30 26.41 21.94
C LEU A 20 -6.27 27.41 22.49
N ARG A 21 -4.99 27.32 22.10
CA ARG A 21 -3.96 28.30 22.52
C ARG A 21 -4.14 29.66 21.85
N GLU A 22 -4.75 29.71 20.67
CA GLU A 22 -5.00 30.96 19.95
C GLU A 22 -6.20 31.75 20.55
N VAL A 23 -7.08 31.09 21.32
CA VAL A 23 -8.23 31.73 21.95
C VAL A 23 -7.78 32.67 23.06
N LYS A 24 -7.96 33.97 22.82
CA LYS A 24 -7.72 35.05 23.76
C LYS A 24 -9.01 35.73 24.19
N ASP A 25 -9.03 36.25 25.41
CA ASP A 25 -10.13 37.07 25.90
C ASP A 25 -10.08 38.50 25.32
N LYS A 26 -11.06 39.32 25.70
CA LYS A 26 -11.14 40.76 25.36
C LYS A 26 -9.98 41.62 25.90
N HIS A 27 -9.11 41.06 26.74
CA HIS A 27 -7.92 41.70 27.30
C HIS A 27 -6.61 41.10 26.72
N GLY A 28 -6.71 40.21 25.74
CA GLY A 28 -5.55 39.57 25.08
C GLY A 28 -4.91 38.43 25.88
N GLN A 29 -5.47 38.03 27.02
CA GLN A 29 -5.00 36.92 27.84
C GLN A 29 -5.51 35.59 27.29
N HIS A 30 -4.75 34.52 27.45
CA HIS A 30 -5.17 33.18 27.02
C HIS A 30 -6.33 32.68 27.89
N VAL A 31 -7.46 32.33 27.27
CA VAL A 31 -8.67 31.86 27.98
C VAL A 31 -8.43 30.53 28.68
N PHE A 32 -7.53 29.70 28.14
CA PHE A 32 -7.26 28.35 28.63
C PHE A 32 -5.86 28.24 29.23
N ASP A 33 -5.80 27.71 30.45
CA ASP A 33 -4.57 27.30 31.13
C ASP A 33 -3.75 26.33 30.26
N ILE A 34 -2.57 26.77 29.84
CA ILE A 34 -1.67 26.06 28.91
C ILE A 34 -1.33 24.66 29.42
N THR A 35 -1.28 24.44 30.74
CA THR A 35 -1.00 23.13 31.35
C THR A 35 -2.16 22.15 31.13
N LYS A 36 -3.40 22.65 31.03
CA LYS A 36 -4.64 21.86 30.89
C LYS A 36 -5.11 21.71 29.44
N VAL A 37 -4.64 22.57 28.52
CA VAL A 37 -4.96 22.51 27.07
C VAL A 37 -4.78 21.12 26.46
N HIS A 38 -3.81 20.32 26.94
CA HIS A 38 -3.59 18.96 26.44
C HIS A 38 -4.73 17.99 26.81
N GLY A 39 -5.26 18.08 28.04
CA GLY A 39 -6.39 17.28 28.50
C GLY A 39 -7.71 17.71 27.84
N LEU A 40 -7.92 19.04 27.74
CA LEU A 40 -9.07 19.63 27.05
C LEU A 40 -9.09 19.26 25.56
N GLY A 41 -7.95 19.33 24.88
CA GLY A 41 -7.81 18.92 23.48
C GLY A 41 -8.14 17.45 23.25
N LEU A 42 -7.74 16.55 24.16
CA LEU A 42 -8.09 15.13 24.09
C LEU A 42 -9.59 14.89 24.33
N TYR A 43 -10.20 15.56 25.29
CA TYR A 43 -11.65 15.47 25.55
C TYR A 43 -12.47 15.93 24.35
N LEU A 44 -12.14 17.09 23.78
CA LEU A 44 -12.81 17.62 22.59
C LEU A 44 -12.59 16.73 21.36
N ALA A 45 -11.37 16.21 21.15
CA ALA A 45 -11.10 15.27 20.06
C ALA A 45 -12.02 14.04 20.15
N ARG A 46 -12.14 13.44 21.33
CA ARG A 46 -13.03 12.28 21.58
C ARG A 46 -14.50 12.60 21.27
N LYS A 47 -15.00 13.75 21.71
CA LYS A 47 -16.37 14.19 21.43
C LYS A 47 -16.61 14.46 19.93
N ILE A 48 -15.67 15.12 19.25
CA ILE A 48 -15.75 15.38 17.81
C ILE A 48 -15.77 14.07 17.01
N PHE A 49 -14.93 13.09 17.35
CA PHE A 49 -14.92 11.78 16.67
C PHE A 49 -16.23 11.01 16.89
N ALA A 50 -16.80 11.03 18.09
CA ALA A 50 -18.10 10.41 18.35
C ALA A 50 -19.21 11.05 17.49
N SER A 51 -19.33 12.37 17.49
CA SER A 51 -20.36 13.07 16.71
C SER A 51 -20.16 12.98 15.19
N LEU A 52 -18.91 12.91 14.70
CA LEU A 52 -18.65 12.73 13.27
C LEU A 52 -18.98 11.31 12.78
N GLY A 53 -18.77 10.29 13.62
CA GLY A 53 -19.09 8.90 13.29
C GLY A 53 -20.60 8.66 13.07
N GLU A 54 -21.45 9.40 13.77
CA GLU A 54 -22.92 9.31 13.64
C GLU A 54 -23.45 10.00 12.37
N MET A 55 -22.76 11.03 11.85
CA MET A 55 -23.25 11.83 10.71
C MET A 55 -22.83 11.33 9.32
N PHE A 56 -21.75 10.56 9.20
CA PHE A 56 -21.10 10.27 7.91
C PHE A 56 -20.77 8.78 7.69
N THR A 57 -21.72 7.89 8.00
CA THR A 57 -21.55 6.42 7.92
C THR A 57 -21.07 5.94 6.54
N GLN A 58 -21.75 6.34 5.46
CA GLN A 58 -21.39 5.93 4.09
C GLN A 58 -19.97 6.37 3.68
N ALA A 59 -19.58 7.60 4.05
CA ALA A 59 -18.23 8.10 3.78
C ALA A 59 -17.17 7.34 4.59
N GLN A 60 -17.51 6.92 5.81
CA GLN A 60 -16.64 6.08 6.65
C GLN A 60 -16.49 4.66 6.08
N GLU A 61 -17.56 4.08 5.53
CA GLU A 61 -17.53 2.78 4.84
C GLU A 61 -16.65 2.82 3.60
N ILE A 62 -16.81 3.83 2.73
CA ILE A 62 -15.92 4.05 1.58
C ILE A 62 -14.47 4.26 2.04
N GLN A 63 -14.24 5.08 3.06
CA GLN A 63 -12.89 5.30 3.62
C GLN A 63 -12.28 3.99 4.13
N ASN A 64 -13.07 3.11 4.76
CA ASN A 64 -12.63 1.81 5.26
C ASN A 64 -12.29 0.85 4.12
N TRP A 65 -13.13 0.77 3.08
CA TRP A 65 -12.87 -0.07 1.90
C TRP A 65 -11.62 0.38 1.13
N LEU A 66 -11.43 1.69 0.92
CA LEU A 66 -10.21 2.26 0.34
C LEU A 66 -8.99 1.89 1.19
N ASN A 67 -9.05 2.14 2.51
CA ASN A 67 -8.02 1.80 3.48
C ASN A 67 -7.62 0.31 3.44
N GLU A 68 -8.58 -0.59 3.27
CA GLU A 68 -8.36 -2.03 3.23
C GLU A 68 -7.81 -2.49 1.89
N SER A 69 -8.35 -1.99 0.77
CA SER A 69 -7.81 -2.20 -0.58
C SER A 69 -6.34 -1.77 -0.66
N ALA A 70 -6.01 -0.58 -0.16
CA ALA A 70 -4.63 -0.10 -0.09
C ALA A 70 -3.73 -0.97 0.80
N ARG A 71 -4.25 -1.55 1.89
CA ARG A 71 -3.52 -2.49 2.74
C ARG A 71 -3.20 -3.77 1.97
N ARG A 72 -4.18 -4.36 1.28
CA ARG A 72 -4.00 -5.59 0.49
C ARG A 72 -3.01 -5.35 -0.65
N ILE A 73 -3.24 -4.35 -1.50
CA ILE A 73 -2.34 -3.98 -2.62
C ILE A 73 -0.91 -3.75 -2.13
N SER A 74 -0.70 -2.93 -1.09
CA SER A 74 0.65 -2.63 -0.57
C SER A 74 1.30 -3.76 0.24
N SER A 75 0.59 -4.88 0.45
CA SER A 75 1.11 -6.11 1.06
C SER A 75 1.31 -7.24 0.05
N SER A 76 0.96 -6.99 -1.22
CA SER A 76 0.98 -7.99 -2.30
C SER A 76 2.29 -7.99 -3.10
N MET A 77 2.50 -9.08 -3.85
CA MET A 77 3.62 -9.27 -4.78
C MET A 77 3.09 -9.90 -6.07
N SER A 78 3.60 -9.52 -7.25
CA SER A 78 3.22 -10.22 -8.49
C SER A 78 3.76 -11.66 -8.50
N ARG A 79 3.08 -12.58 -9.20
CA ARG A 79 3.57 -13.96 -9.41
C ARG A 79 5.00 -13.99 -9.96
N THR A 80 5.33 -13.09 -10.89
CA THR A 80 6.69 -12.95 -11.44
C THR A 80 7.72 -12.55 -10.40
N ALA A 81 7.43 -11.53 -9.58
CA ALA A 81 8.32 -11.09 -8.50
C ALA A 81 8.46 -12.15 -7.39
N LEU A 82 7.38 -12.91 -7.13
CA LEU A 82 7.41 -14.03 -6.18
C LEU A 82 8.30 -15.18 -6.69
N ALA A 83 8.16 -15.57 -7.97
CA ALA A 83 9.00 -16.61 -8.59
C ALA A 83 10.49 -16.20 -8.60
N GLU A 84 10.80 -14.94 -8.95
CA GLU A 84 12.16 -14.40 -8.85
C GLU A 84 12.69 -14.42 -7.41
N ALA A 85 11.90 -14.00 -6.42
CA ALA A 85 12.29 -14.02 -5.01
C ALA A 85 12.52 -15.45 -4.49
N VAL A 86 11.67 -16.42 -4.87
CA VAL A 86 11.81 -17.84 -4.52
C VAL A 86 13.09 -18.42 -5.15
N LYS A 87 13.35 -18.14 -6.43
CA LYS A 87 14.58 -18.55 -7.13
C LYS A 87 15.82 -17.98 -6.44
N MET A 88 15.85 -16.68 -6.17
CA MET A 88 16.95 -16.03 -5.43
C MET A 88 17.17 -16.67 -4.05
N ALA A 89 16.10 -16.95 -3.30
CA ALA A 89 16.19 -17.61 -1.99
C ALA A 89 16.69 -19.07 -2.08
N ALA A 90 16.33 -19.79 -3.14
CA ALA A 90 16.82 -21.15 -3.40
C ALA A 90 18.31 -21.16 -3.77
N ASP A 91 18.73 -20.28 -4.68
CA ASP A 91 20.13 -20.13 -5.10
C ASP A 91 21.03 -19.72 -3.91
N SER A 92 20.58 -18.79 -3.08
CA SER A 92 21.29 -18.36 -1.86
C SER A 92 21.44 -19.49 -0.83
N LYS A 93 20.40 -20.32 -0.64
CA LYS A 93 20.48 -21.54 0.20
C LYS A 93 21.45 -22.57 -0.38
N LYS A 94 21.44 -22.80 -1.69
CA LYS A 94 22.32 -23.75 -2.39
C LYS A 94 23.80 -23.33 -2.28
N ALA A 95 24.10 -22.06 -2.51
CA ALA A 95 25.42 -21.46 -2.31
C ALA A 95 25.91 -21.63 -0.85
N THR A 96 25.05 -21.32 0.12
CA THR A 96 25.36 -21.49 1.55
C THR A 96 25.65 -22.95 1.93
N ALA A 97 24.89 -23.91 1.39
CA ALA A 97 25.08 -25.33 1.64
C ALA A 97 26.38 -25.86 1.00
N ALA A 98 26.66 -25.47 -0.26
CA ALA A 98 27.87 -25.83 -0.97
C ALA A 98 29.13 -25.31 -0.25
N MET A 99 29.12 -24.03 0.18
CA MET A 99 30.22 -23.43 0.95
C MET A 99 30.46 -24.17 2.27
N ARG A 100 29.40 -24.54 3.00
CA ARG A 100 29.52 -25.34 4.24
C ARG A 100 30.12 -26.73 4.00
N GLN A 101 29.79 -27.36 2.88
CA GLN A 101 30.40 -28.64 2.50
C GLN A 101 31.88 -28.46 2.16
N ALA A 102 32.24 -27.49 1.32
CA ALA A 102 33.64 -27.20 0.99
C ALA A 102 34.50 -26.88 2.22
N VAL A 103 34.02 -26.04 3.14
CA VAL A 103 34.71 -25.74 4.42
C VAL A 103 34.88 -26.99 5.28
N LYS A 104 33.92 -27.92 5.26
CA LYS A 104 34.05 -29.19 5.98
C LYS A 104 35.10 -30.11 5.33
N SER A 105 35.13 -30.21 4.00
CA SER A 105 36.13 -31.00 3.27
C SER A 105 37.54 -30.45 3.44
N ALA A 106 37.70 -29.13 3.29
CA ALA A 106 38.96 -28.40 3.43
C ALA A 106 39.60 -28.61 4.82
N ASN A 107 38.79 -28.48 5.88
CA ASN A 107 39.23 -28.74 7.25
C ASN A 107 39.59 -30.22 7.53
N LEU A 108 39.04 -31.17 6.78
CA LEU A 108 39.39 -32.59 6.88
C LEU A 108 40.67 -32.94 6.09
N GLU A 109 40.90 -32.27 4.97
CA GLU A 109 42.09 -32.48 4.12
C GLU A 109 43.30 -31.60 4.48
N GLY A 110 43.14 -30.64 5.39
CA GLY A 110 44.21 -29.70 5.77
C GLY A 110 44.60 -28.72 4.65
N LYS A 111 43.70 -28.47 3.68
CA LYS A 111 43.91 -27.55 2.56
C LYS A 111 43.10 -26.28 2.76
N GLU A 112 43.66 -25.13 2.41
CA GLU A 112 42.90 -23.89 2.29
C GLU A 112 42.02 -23.91 1.03
N ILE A 113 40.84 -23.28 1.10
CA ILE A 113 39.96 -23.11 -0.06
C ILE A 113 40.46 -21.91 -0.85
N ASP A 114 40.76 -22.11 -2.14
CA ASP A 114 41.11 -21.00 -3.03
C ASP A 114 39.98 -19.95 -3.11
N HIS A 115 40.36 -18.68 -3.18
CA HIS A 115 39.43 -17.57 -3.22
C HIS A 115 38.54 -17.60 -4.48
N GLY A 116 39.08 -17.97 -5.64
CA GLY A 116 38.29 -18.12 -6.87
C GLY A 116 37.25 -19.23 -6.75
N GLN A 117 37.64 -20.36 -6.16
CA GLN A 117 36.74 -21.47 -5.88
C GLN A 117 35.64 -21.06 -4.88
N ALA A 118 35.98 -20.37 -3.78
CA ALA A 118 35.02 -19.84 -2.82
C ALA A 118 34.04 -18.83 -3.46
N VAL A 119 34.53 -17.92 -4.30
CA VAL A 119 33.70 -16.92 -5.02
C VAL A 119 32.71 -17.60 -5.98
N SER A 120 33.13 -18.64 -6.69
CA SER A 120 32.24 -19.41 -7.58
C SER A 120 31.12 -20.15 -6.81
N MET A 121 31.41 -20.63 -5.60
CA MET A 121 30.45 -21.32 -4.74
C MET A 121 29.56 -20.35 -3.95
N HIS A 122 30.03 -19.13 -3.70
CA HIS A 122 29.31 -18.08 -2.98
C HIS A 122 29.51 -16.72 -3.65
N PRO A 123 28.68 -16.37 -4.67
CA PRO A 123 28.80 -15.12 -5.42
C PRO A 123 28.69 -13.83 -4.57
N ASP A 124 28.24 -13.91 -3.31
CA ASP A 124 28.33 -12.80 -2.35
C ASP A 124 29.74 -12.62 -1.72
N LEU A 125 30.80 -13.20 -2.31
CA LEU A 125 32.18 -12.84 -1.98
C LEU A 125 32.77 -11.80 -2.95
N GLU A 126 32.11 -11.52 -4.07
CA GLU A 126 32.53 -10.48 -5.03
C GLU A 126 32.32 -9.04 -4.50
N PRO A 127 33.01 -8.03 -5.05
CA PRO A 127 32.79 -6.61 -4.71
C PRO A 127 31.34 -6.11 -4.85
N GLY A 128 30.50 -6.77 -5.66
CA GLY A 128 29.07 -6.48 -5.82
C GLY A 128 28.13 -7.16 -4.81
N ALA A 129 28.64 -8.12 -4.02
CA ALA A 129 27.91 -8.97 -3.08
C ALA A 129 26.87 -8.26 -2.21
N ARG A 130 27.31 -7.19 -1.55
CA ARG A 130 26.50 -6.45 -0.58
C ARG A 130 25.28 -5.79 -1.23
N LYS A 131 25.38 -5.45 -2.52
CA LYS A 131 24.29 -4.94 -3.35
C LYS A 131 23.35 -6.08 -3.76
N ARG A 132 23.88 -7.23 -4.18
CA ARG A 132 23.09 -8.44 -4.53
C ARG A 132 22.24 -8.90 -3.34
N LYS A 133 22.86 -9.13 -2.17
CA LYS A 133 22.18 -9.52 -0.92
C LYS A 133 21.15 -8.50 -0.42
N GLN A 134 21.34 -7.21 -0.74
CA GLN A 134 20.37 -6.16 -0.44
C GLN A 134 19.20 -6.15 -1.42
N LEU A 135 19.42 -6.50 -2.68
CA LEU A 135 18.38 -6.68 -3.70
C LEU A 135 17.53 -7.93 -3.42
N GLU A 136 18.13 -9.06 -3.03
CA GLU A 136 17.42 -10.29 -2.60
C GLU A 136 16.44 -9.96 -1.46
N LYS A 137 16.94 -9.30 -0.41
CA LYS A 137 16.15 -8.85 0.75
C LYS A 137 15.12 -7.75 0.42
N LEU A 138 15.13 -7.20 -0.80
CA LEU A 138 14.11 -6.29 -1.33
C LEU A 138 13.10 -7.04 -2.23
N ALA A 139 13.53 -8.07 -2.96
CA ALA A 139 12.68 -8.95 -3.75
C ALA A 139 11.73 -9.77 -2.86
N GLU A 140 12.17 -10.19 -1.68
CA GLU A 140 11.33 -10.84 -0.63
C GLU A 140 10.18 -9.95 -0.06
N LYS A 141 10.01 -8.71 -0.53
CA LYS A 141 9.10 -7.74 0.08
C LYS A 141 8.10 -7.15 -0.91
N PRO A 142 6.89 -6.78 -0.44
CA PRO A 142 5.94 -6.09 -1.28
C PRO A 142 6.52 -4.75 -1.75
N MET A 143 6.49 -4.59 -3.08
CA MET A 143 7.00 -3.42 -3.81
C MET A 143 5.89 -2.65 -4.55
N THR A 144 4.66 -3.20 -4.56
CA THR A 144 3.50 -2.72 -5.31
C THR A 144 2.89 -1.48 -4.63
N PRO A 145 2.91 -0.29 -5.29
CA PRO A 145 2.20 0.88 -4.81
C PRO A 145 0.71 0.82 -5.20
N VAL A 146 -0.13 1.56 -4.49
CA VAL A 146 -1.50 1.80 -4.96
C VAL A 146 -1.44 2.77 -6.15
N ALA A 147 -2.07 2.36 -7.24
CA ALA A 147 -2.25 3.15 -8.46
C ALA A 147 -3.69 3.01 -8.97
N TRP A 148 -4.30 4.13 -9.36
CA TRP A 148 -5.65 4.23 -9.93
C TRP A 148 -5.67 5.27 -11.05
N THR A 149 -6.75 5.31 -11.82
CA THR A 149 -6.96 6.26 -12.91
C THR A 149 -8.13 7.20 -12.57
N THR A 150 -7.95 8.51 -12.77
CA THR A 150 -9.03 9.48 -12.53
C THR A 150 -10.11 9.40 -13.61
N PRO A 151 -11.32 9.98 -13.41
CA PRO A 151 -12.35 10.08 -14.45
C PRO A 151 -11.91 10.77 -15.74
N LEU A 152 -10.81 11.54 -15.72
CA LEU A 152 -10.19 12.18 -16.89
C LEU A 152 -9.09 11.34 -17.56
N GLY A 153 -8.86 10.10 -17.12
CA GLY A 153 -7.84 9.21 -17.69
C GLY A 153 -6.41 9.41 -17.15
N LEU A 154 -6.22 10.25 -16.11
CA LEU A 154 -4.90 10.45 -15.50
C LEU A 154 -4.59 9.31 -14.52
N THR A 155 -3.55 8.51 -14.78
CA THR A 155 -3.07 7.52 -13.80
C THR A 155 -2.30 8.20 -12.67
N VAL A 156 -2.75 7.99 -11.44
CA VAL A 156 -2.14 8.47 -10.19
C VAL A 156 -1.48 7.28 -9.47
N VAL A 157 -0.24 7.46 -9.01
CA VAL A 157 0.53 6.42 -8.30
C VAL A 157 1.01 6.99 -6.97
N GLN A 158 0.75 6.30 -5.85
CA GLN A 158 1.20 6.77 -4.53
C GLN A 158 2.71 6.54 -4.31
N PRO A 159 3.52 7.59 -4.08
CA PRO A 159 4.97 7.47 -3.95
C PRO A 159 5.45 7.04 -2.54
N TYR A 160 4.58 6.51 -1.68
CA TYR A 160 4.93 6.23 -0.27
C TYR A 160 5.77 4.96 -0.11
N ARG A 161 7.06 5.06 -0.39
CA ARG A 161 8.10 4.06 -0.10
C ARG A 161 8.79 4.31 1.24
N LYS A 162 9.48 3.31 1.79
CA LYS A 162 10.38 3.50 2.95
C LYS A 162 11.67 4.16 2.47
N LEU A 163 12.13 5.20 3.16
CA LEU A 163 13.32 5.97 2.75
C LEU A 163 14.56 5.06 2.74
N ALA A 164 15.16 4.89 1.57
CA ALA A 164 16.50 4.34 1.44
C ALA A 164 17.52 5.46 1.66
N SER A 165 18.49 5.23 2.55
CA SER A 165 19.60 6.15 2.75
C SER A 165 20.92 5.47 2.41
N ARG A 166 21.79 6.17 1.67
CA ARG A 166 23.16 5.75 1.41
C ARG A 166 24.13 6.61 2.20
N ARG A 167 25.17 5.95 2.70
CA ARG A 167 26.27 6.58 3.40
C ARG A 167 27.38 6.91 2.38
N ILE A 168 27.54 8.18 2.06
CA ILE A 168 28.58 8.68 1.14
C ILE A 168 29.76 9.15 1.99
N ILE A 169 30.95 8.60 1.73
CA ILE A 169 32.19 9.10 2.32
C ILE A 169 32.66 10.25 1.42
N THR A 170 32.89 11.42 2.02
CA THR A 170 33.57 12.55 1.39
C THR A 170 34.84 12.87 2.19
N ASP A 171 35.75 13.65 1.60
CA ASP A 171 37.05 13.97 2.20
C ASP A 171 36.95 14.66 3.57
N LEU A 172 35.83 15.35 3.83
CA LEU A 172 35.56 16.02 5.11
C LEU A 172 34.84 15.11 6.12
N GLN A 173 33.84 14.34 5.67
CA GLN A 173 32.99 13.56 6.56
C GLN A 173 32.17 12.49 5.83
N THR A 174 31.56 11.61 6.61
CA THR A 174 30.68 10.56 6.10
C THR A 174 29.21 11.00 6.22
N ILE A 175 28.60 11.39 5.10
CA ILE A 175 27.23 11.94 5.04
C ILE A 175 26.21 10.83 4.76
N ASN A 176 25.07 10.83 5.47
CA ASN A 176 23.97 9.89 5.21
C ASN A 176 22.86 10.58 4.40
N ILE A 177 22.83 10.34 3.08
CA ILE A 177 21.91 10.99 2.13
C ILE A 177 20.76 10.04 1.78
N ARG A 178 19.53 10.57 1.72
CA ARG A 178 18.37 9.83 1.22
C ARG A 178 18.47 9.70 -0.30
N ASP A 179 18.47 8.48 -0.81
CA ASP A 179 18.54 8.19 -2.24
C ASP A 179 17.15 7.79 -2.75
N LEU A 180 16.57 8.65 -3.60
CA LEU A 180 15.26 8.42 -4.21
C LEU A 180 15.30 7.40 -5.36
N ASN A 181 16.48 7.18 -5.95
CA ASN A 181 16.68 6.27 -7.07
C ASN A 181 16.93 4.83 -6.61
N MET A 182 17.14 4.59 -5.31
CA MET A 182 17.27 3.24 -4.78
C MET A 182 15.89 2.55 -4.65
N PRO A 183 15.73 1.34 -5.20
CA PRO A 183 14.51 0.57 -5.05
C PRO A 183 14.25 0.30 -3.56
N SER A 184 13.03 0.60 -3.12
CA SER A 184 12.66 0.55 -1.72
C SER A 184 11.22 0.02 -1.57
N GLN A 185 11.06 -0.88 -0.59
CA GLN A 185 9.77 -1.46 -0.21
C GLN A 185 8.72 -0.37 0.05
N VAL A 186 7.45 -0.65 -0.29
CA VAL A 186 6.37 0.30 0.00
C VAL A 186 6.14 0.44 1.51
N ASN A 187 5.68 1.62 1.92
CA ASN A 187 5.27 1.85 3.29
C ASN A 187 3.77 1.60 3.40
N SER A 188 3.38 0.34 3.57
CA SER A 188 1.97 -0.10 3.61
C SER A 188 1.09 0.75 4.53
N GLN A 189 1.59 1.12 5.73
CA GLN A 189 0.85 1.99 6.65
C GLN A 189 0.56 3.37 6.04
N LYS A 190 1.53 3.98 5.34
CA LYS A 190 1.32 5.26 4.65
C LYS A 190 0.45 5.13 3.41
N GLN A 191 0.61 4.07 2.61
CA GLN A 191 -0.26 3.79 1.46
C GLN A 191 -1.72 3.73 1.94
N LYS A 192 -2.00 2.92 2.98
CA LYS A 192 -3.30 2.82 3.64
C LYS A 192 -3.85 4.19 4.04
N THR A 193 -3.19 4.89 4.98
CA THR A 193 -3.74 6.14 5.55
C THR A 193 -3.88 7.28 4.54
N ALA A 194 -3.07 7.29 3.49
CA ALA A 194 -3.05 8.37 2.50
C ALA A 194 -3.86 8.04 1.23
N PHE A 195 -4.41 6.84 1.06
CA PHE A 195 -5.20 6.54 -0.13
C PHE A 195 -6.56 7.26 -0.14
N PRO A 196 -7.39 7.22 0.93
CA PRO A 196 -8.62 8.01 0.96
C PRO A 196 -8.46 9.52 0.67
N PRO A 197 -7.54 10.27 1.33
CA PRO A 197 -7.36 11.69 1.02
C PRO A 197 -6.90 11.92 -0.43
N ASN A 198 -5.93 11.13 -0.92
CA ASN A 198 -5.41 11.34 -2.28
C ASN A 198 -6.44 10.97 -3.35
N PHE A 199 -7.31 9.98 -3.08
CA PHE A 199 -8.41 9.62 -3.97
C PHE A 199 -9.40 10.78 -4.10
N VAL A 200 -9.89 11.34 -2.98
CA VAL A 200 -10.78 12.51 -2.98
C VAL A 200 -10.14 13.71 -3.68
N HIS A 201 -8.89 14.06 -3.35
CA HIS A 201 -8.16 15.14 -4.04
C HIS A 201 -8.04 14.91 -5.57
N SER A 202 -7.97 13.65 -6.02
CA SER A 202 -7.92 13.34 -7.46
C SER A 202 -9.27 13.52 -8.15
N LEU A 203 -10.38 13.35 -7.42
CA LEU A 203 -11.73 13.68 -7.90
C LEU A 203 -11.95 15.19 -7.90
N ASP A 204 -11.54 15.91 -6.84
CA ASP A 204 -11.63 17.38 -6.76
C ASP A 204 -10.85 18.05 -7.91
N ALA A 205 -9.63 17.56 -8.18
CA ALA A 205 -8.82 18.03 -9.30
C ALA A 205 -9.46 17.69 -10.66
N SER A 206 -10.12 16.53 -10.79
CA SER A 206 -10.85 16.16 -12.01
C SER A 206 -12.04 17.08 -12.23
N HIS A 207 -12.83 17.34 -11.19
CA HIS A 207 -13.95 18.28 -11.21
C HIS A 207 -13.52 19.70 -11.57
N MET A 208 -12.43 20.19 -10.99
CA MET A 208 -11.83 21.48 -11.32
C MET A 208 -11.46 21.58 -12.81
N VAL A 209 -10.79 20.56 -13.36
CA VAL A 209 -10.38 20.54 -14.78
C VAL A 209 -11.58 20.43 -15.72
N MET A 210 -12.56 19.57 -15.41
CA MET A 210 -13.82 19.50 -16.17
C MET A 210 -14.53 20.86 -16.20
N SER A 211 -14.64 21.50 -15.04
CA SER A 211 -15.24 22.83 -14.89
C SER A 211 -14.48 23.91 -15.68
N ALA A 212 -13.15 23.89 -15.64
CA ALA A 212 -12.31 24.84 -16.36
C ALA A 212 -12.46 24.72 -17.89
N ILE A 213 -12.56 23.49 -18.41
CA ILE A 213 -12.79 23.23 -19.83
C ILE A 213 -14.14 23.80 -20.27
N GLU A 214 -15.21 23.55 -19.53
CA GLU A 214 -16.56 23.96 -19.89
C GLU A 214 -16.77 25.47 -19.69
N CYS A 215 -16.16 26.07 -18.66
CA CYS A 215 -16.09 27.53 -18.51
C CYS A 215 -15.38 28.17 -19.72
N LYS A 216 -14.27 27.59 -20.20
CA LYS A 216 -13.55 28.06 -21.39
C LYS A 216 -14.39 27.94 -22.66
N ILE A 217 -15.11 26.83 -22.86
CA ILE A 217 -16.05 26.64 -23.98
C ILE A 217 -17.16 27.69 -23.93
N ALA A 218 -17.67 27.97 -22.74
CA ALA A 218 -18.71 28.98 -22.51
C ALA A 218 -18.21 30.44 -22.56
N GLY A 219 -16.91 30.68 -22.79
CA GLY A 219 -16.29 32.00 -22.94
C GLY A 219 -15.87 32.70 -21.65
N LEU A 220 -15.86 32.01 -20.51
CA LEU A 220 -15.54 32.58 -19.20
C LEU A 220 -14.03 32.51 -18.93
N VAL A 221 -13.52 33.53 -18.22
CA VAL A 221 -12.18 33.50 -17.62
C VAL A 221 -12.23 32.67 -16.34
N PHE A 222 -11.50 31.55 -16.30
CA PHE A 222 -11.45 30.67 -15.14
C PHE A 222 -10.07 30.70 -14.48
N SER A 223 -10.06 30.85 -13.16
CA SER A 223 -8.89 30.65 -12.30
C SER A 223 -9.29 29.82 -11.08
N SER A 224 -8.35 29.09 -10.48
CA SER A 224 -8.65 28.17 -9.39
C SER A 224 -7.52 28.08 -8.37
N VAL A 225 -7.88 28.14 -7.09
CA VAL A 225 -7.03 27.78 -5.95
C VAL A 225 -7.66 26.56 -5.29
N HIS A 226 -7.32 25.37 -5.80
CA HIS A 226 -7.87 24.08 -5.36
C HIS A 226 -9.40 23.98 -5.39
N ASP A 227 -10.06 24.19 -4.25
CA ASP A 227 -11.51 24.14 -4.03
C ASP A 227 -12.20 25.51 -4.21
N SER A 228 -11.44 26.57 -4.45
CA SER A 228 -11.94 27.92 -4.75
C SER A 228 -11.80 28.24 -6.25
N TYR A 229 -12.92 28.58 -6.91
CA TYR A 229 -12.97 28.90 -8.34
C TYR A 229 -13.36 30.36 -8.56
N TRP A 230 -12.59 31.07 -9.39
CA TRP A 230 -12.67 32.52 -9.60
C TRP A 230 -12.95 32.85 -11.07
N THR A 231 -13.76 33.87 -11.30
CA THR A 231 -14.11 34.45 -12.61
C THR A 231 -14.44 35.95 -12.43
N HIS A 232 -14.74 36.67 -13.51
CA HIS A 232 -15.25 38.04 -13.42
C HIS A 232 -16.64 38.08 -12.77
N ALA A 233 -16.93 39.14 -12.01
CA ALA A 233 -18.15 39.25 -11.20
C ALA A 233 -19.46 39.08 -11.99
N CYS A 234 -19.49 39.49 -13.26
CA CYS A 234 -20.63 39.31 -14.17
C CYS A 234 -20.91 37.86 -14.57
N ASP A 235 -19.90 36.98 -14.50
CA ASP A 235 -19.98 35.60 -14.98
C ASP A 235 -20.23 34.58 -13.86
N VAL A 236 -20.29 35.03 -12.60
CA VAL A 236 -20.38 34.18 -11.41
C VAL A 236 -21.60 33.26 -11.43
N ASP A 237 -22.76 33.75 -11.86
CA ASP A 237 -23.99 32.94 -11.93
C ASP A 237 -23.93 31.87 -13.02
N LYS A 238 -23.31 32.21 -14.16
CA LYS A 238 -23.09 31.28 -15.27
C LYS A 238 -22.06 30.22 -14.90
N MET A 239 -20.95 30.60 -14.25
CA MET A 239 -19.98 29.66 -13.68
C MET A 239 -20.65 28.74 -12.65
N ASN A 240 -21.46 29.29 -11.74
CA ASN A 240 -22.19 28.54 -10.71
C ASN A 240 -23.05 27.41 -11.30
N SER A 241 -23.69 27.65 -12.45
CA SER A 241 -24.48 26.63 -13.16
C SER A 241 -23.57 25.53 -13.72
N ILE A 242 -22.52 25.91 -14.47
CA ILE A 242 -21.53 24.99 -15.05
C ILE A 242 -20.90 24.09 -13.97
N LEU A 243 -20.51 24.65 -12.82
CA LEU A 243 -19.92 23.89 -11.72
C LEU A 243 -20.86 22.78 -11.21
N ARG A 244 -22.15 23.08 -11.02
CA ARG A 244 -23.14 22.09 -10.57
C ARG A 244 -23.38 21.02 -11.62
N GLU A 245 -23.43 21.41 -12.89
CA GLU A 245 -23.56 20.48 -14.02
C GLU A 245 -22.37 19.52 -14.12
N GLN A 246 -21.13 20.01 -14.02
CA GLN A 246 -19.94 19.16 -14.06
C GLN A 246 -19.81 18.26 -12.83
N PHE A 247 -20.20 18.74 -11.65
CA PHE A 247 -20.28 17.92 -10.44
C PHE A 247 -21.23 16.73 -10.61
N VAL A 248 -22.43 16.99 -11.14
CA VAL A 248 -23.43 15.95 -11.43
C VAL A 248 -22.97 15.02 -12.56
N LYS A 249 -22.34 15.55 -13.62
CA LYS A 249 -21.80 14.76 -14.73
C LYS A 249 -20.72 13.77 -14.25
N MET A 250 -19.82 14.22 -13.36
CA MET A 250 -18.78 13.37 -12.78
C MET A 250 -19.38 12.29 -11.86
N HIS A 251 -20.24 12.67 -10.92
CA HIS A 251 -20.80 11.73 -9.93
C HIS A 251 -21.93 10.83 -10.45
N LYS A 252 -22.41 11.04 -11.69
CA LYS A 252 -23.23 10.07 -12.42
C LYS A 252 -22.45 8.87 -12.94
N MET A 253 -21.12 8.97 -13.00
CA MET A 253 -20.28 7.83 -13.36
C MET A 253 -20.15 6.88 -12.16
N PRO A 254 -20.10 5.55 -12.36
CA PRO A 254 -19.91 4.57 -11.31
C PRO A 254 -18.43 4.54 -10.85
N ILE A 255 -18.01 5.60 -10.16
CA ILE A 255 -16.60 5.86 -9.81
C ILE A 255 -15.99 4.74 -8.96
N MET A 256 -16.76 4.20 -8.00
CA MET A 256 -16.26 3.19 -7.06
C MET A 256 -16.18 1.81 -7.72
N GLU A 257 -17.14 1.49 -8.58
CA GLU A 257 -17.20 0.25 -9.36
C GLU A 257 -16.10 0.23 -10.41
N ASN A 258 -15.86 1.36 -11.11
CA ASN A 258 -14.75 1.52 -12.04
C ASN A 258 -13.40 1.36 -11.33
N LEU A 259 -13.23 1.95 -10.15
CA LEU A 259 -12.02 1.79 -9.34
C LEU A 259 -11.81 0.33 -8.91
N LYS A 260 -12.87 -0.36 -8.48
CA LYS A 260 -12.83 -1.79 -8.14
C LYS A 260 -12.42 -2.63 -9.35
N ALA A 261 -13.05 -2.43 -10.50
CA ALA A 261 -12.74 -3.15 -11.73
C ALA A 261 -11.30 -2.88 -12.22
N GLU A 262 -10.82 -1.63 -12.11
CA GLU A 262 -9.41 -1.30 -12.39
C GLU A 262 -8.48 -2.08 -11.45
N PHE A 263 -8.78 -2.16 -10.15
CA PHE A 263 -7.95 -2.89 -9.19
C PHE A 263 -7.96 -4.39 -9.46
N GLU A 264 -9.12 -5.00 -9.72
CA GLU A 264 -9.25 -6.42 -10.06
C GLU A 264 -8.46 -6.76 -11.33
N GLN A 265 -8.51 -5.90 -12.36
CA GLN A 265 -7.73 -6.08 -13.59
C GLN A 265 -6.22 -5.84 -13.38
N ARG A 266 -5.84 -4.74 -12.70
CA ARG A 266 -4.44 -4.31 -12.52
C ARG A 266 -3.66 -5.22 -11.58
N TYR A 267 -4.32 -5.83 -10.60
CA TYR A 267 -3.68 -6.67 -9.58
C TYR A 267 -4.07 -8.16 -9.68
N LYS A 268 -4.72 -8.60 -10.76
CA LYS A 268 -5.11 -10.01 -11.01
C LYS A 268 -3.99 -11.02 -10.71
N ASP A 269 -2.78 -10.75 -11.18
CA ASP A 269 -1.63 -11.65 -11.05
C ASP A 269 -0.79 -11.39 -9.79
N HIS A 270 -1.38 -10.76 -8.77
CA HIS A 270 -0.74 -10.54 -7.48
C HIS A 270 -1.24 -11.51 -6.41
N MET A 271 -0.33 -11.81 -5.48
CA MET A 271 -0.50 -12.76 -4.39
C MET A 271 -0.26 -12.06 -3.03
N LEU A 272 -0.99 -12.48 -2.01
CA LEU A 272 -0.93 -12.02 -0.62
C LEU A 272 -0.35 -13.12 0.28
N PRO A 273 0.67 -12.84 1.11
CA PRO A 273 1.18 -13.82 2.07
C PRO A 273 0.14 -14.17 3.15
N MET A 274 -0.13 -15.46 3.34
CA MET A 274 -1.12 -16.03 4.28
C MET A 274 -1.00 -15.52 5.72
N VAL A 275 0.22 -15.19 6.17
CA VAL A 275 0.50 -14.63 7.51
C VAL A 275 -0.27 -13.31 7.77
N VAL A 276 -0.67 -12.61 6.71
CA VAL A 276 -1.44 -11.35 6.78
C VAL A 276 -2.90 -11.58 7.22
N TRP A 277 -3.41 -12.81 7.17
CA TRP A 277 -4.82 -13.16 7.38
C TRP A 277 -5.17 -13.74 8.75
N GLU A 278 -4.18 -14.08 9.61
CA GLU A 278 -4.47 -14.68 10.93
C GLU A 278 -5.38 -13.84 11.85
N TYR A 279 -5.51 -12.54 11.57
CA TYR A 279 -6.20 -11.57 12.40
C TYR A 279 -7.31 -10.85 11.63
N ALA A 280 -8.56 -11.10 12.01
CA ALA A 280 -9.64 -10.17 11.69
C ALA A 280 -9.33 -8.83 12.38
N THR A 281 -9.20 -7.76 11.60
CA THR A 281 -9.00 -6.42 12.15
C THR A 281 -10.36 -5.74 12.24
N SER A 282 -11.04 -5.90 13.38
CA SER A 282 -12.27 -5.17 13.65
C SER A 282 -11.93 -3.75 14.10
N PHE A 283 -12.67 -2.77 13.58
CA PHE A 283 -12.61 -1.39 14.02
C PHE A 283 -13.85 -1.10 14.84
N SER A 284 -13.69 -0.93 16.15
CA SER A 284 -14.78 -0.57 17.05
C SER A 284 -14.53 0.82 17.63
N PHE A 285 -15.55 1.66 17.59
CA PHE A 285 -15.58 2.88 18.40
C PHE A 285 -15.95 2.50 19.83
N CYS A 286 -15.02 2.73 20.75
CA CYS A 286 -15.36 2.67 22.18
C CYS A 286 -16.28 3.85 22.55
N LYS A 287 -17.07 3.70 23.63
CA LYS A 287 -17.97 4.75 24.17
C LYS A 287 -17.25 6.08 24.50
N ASP A 288 -15.92 6.08 24.49
CA ASP A 288 -15.06 7.22 24.78
C ASP A 288 -14.47 7.88 23.51
N GLY A 289 -14.96 7.53 22.32
CA GLY A 289 -14.55 8.11 21.03
C GLY A 289 -13.20 7.61 20.51
N THR A 290 -12.58 6.61 21.15
CA THR A 290 -11.36 5.99 20.63
C THR A 290 -11.67 4.93 19.59
N LEU A 291 -11.05 5.02 18.42
CA LEU A 291 -11.05 3.97 17.40
C LEU A 291 -10.06 2.88 17.84
N LYS A 292 -10.56 1.75 18.34
CA LYS A 292 -9.71 0.57 18.60
C LYS A 292 -9.68 -0.31 17.35
N SER A 293 -8.47 -0.58 16.87
CA SER A 293 -8.22 -1.70 15.96
C SER A 293 -7.95 -2.95 16.80
N GLU A 294 -8.93 -3.83 16.92
CA GLU A 294 -8.78 -5.09 17.65
C GLU A 294 -8.39 -6.18 16.65
N LYS A 295 -7.22 -6.81 16.88
CA LYS A 295 -6.72 -7.91 16.05
C LYS A 295 -7.20 -9.22 16.67
N THR A 296 -8.44 -9.58 16.40
CA THR A 296 -8.99 -10.86 16.88
C THR A 296 -8.45 -11.98 16.00
N ARG A 297 -7.74 -12.94 16.60
CA ARG A 297 -7.30 -14.13 15.85
C ARG A 297 -8.54 -14.92 15.40
N LEU A 298 -8.62 -15.27 14.12
CA LEU A 298 -9.79 -15.97 13.57
C LEU A 298 -10.02 -17.31 14.29
N SER A 299 -11.29 -17.68 14.49
CA SER A 299 -11.63 -18.93 15.17
C SER A 299 -11.17 -20.14 14.33
N LYS A 300 -10.80 -21.24 14.99
CA LYS A 300 -10.29 -22.45 14.32
C LYS A 300 -11.29 -23.00 13.27
N SER A 301 -12.60 -22.98 13.54
CA SER A 301 -13.61 -23.44 12.58
C SER A 301 -13.85 -22.45 11.44
N THR A 302 -13.62 -21.15 11.65
CA THR A 302 -13.62 -20.14 10.57
C THR A 302 -12.41 -20.34 9.66
N ARG A 303 -11.25 -20.69 10.23
CA ARG A 303 -10.04 -21.05 9.50
C ARG A 303 -10.27 -22.31 8.66
N GLU A 304 -10.69 -23.41 9.29
CA GLU A 304 -10.96 -24.70 8.62
C GLU A 304 -12.05 -24.60 7.54
N LYS A 305 -13.06 -23.74 7.70
CA LYS A 305 -14.07 -23.47 6.66
C LYS A 305 -13.50 -22.69 5.47
N ARG A 306 -12.60 -21.73 5.71
CA ARG A 306 -11.96 -20.96 4.63
C ARG A 306 -10.86 -21.76 3.95
N GLU A 307 -10.03 -22.50 4.68
CA GLU A 307 -9.07 -23.47 4.14
C GLU A 307 -9.79 -24.44 3.18
N LYS A 308 -10.93 -25.01 3.57
CA LYS A 308 -11.74 -25.87 2.67
C LYS A 308 -12.38 -25.15 1.49
N GLN A 309 -12.74 -23.87 1.64
CA GLN A 309 -13.23 -23.07 0.52
C GLN A 309 -12.11 -22.82 -0.50
N ILE A 310 -10.91 -22.46 -0.02
CA ILE A 310 -9.71 -22.26 -0.83
C ILE A 310 -9.28 -23.56 -1.52
N GLU A 311 -9.26 -24.70 -0.81
CA GLU A 311 -9.05 -26.03 -1.41
C GLU A 311 -10.07 -26.31 -2.51
N SER A 312 -11.36 -25.96 -2.31
CA SER A 312 -12.41 -26.18 -3.32
C SER A 312 -12.31 -25.25 -4.53
N GLU A 313 -11.81 -24.03 -4.35
CA GLU A 313 -11.57 -23.07 -5.44
C GLU A 313 -10.30 -23.43 -6.22
N LEU A 314 -9.21 -23.80 -5.53
CA LEU A 314 -7.99 -24.34 -6.16
C LEU A 314 -8.27 -25.63 -6.95
N ALA A 315 -9.07 -26.54 -6.40
CA ALA A 315 -9.48 -27.77 -7.10
C ALA A 315 -10.31 -27.47 -8.37
N ARG A 316 -11.12 -26.42 -8.39
CA ARG A 316 -11.81 -25.95 -9.60
C ARG A 316 -10.84 -25.40 -10.63
N TYR A 317 -9.88 -24.56 -10.23
CA TYR A 317 -8.87 -24.02 -11.15
C TYR A 317 -7.91 -25.10 -11.70
N HIS A 318 -7.65 -26.18 -10.97
CA HIS A 318 -6.89 -27.33 -11.48
C HIS A 318 -7.66 -28.16 -12.53
N LEU A 319 -8.99 -28.18 -12.49
CA LEU A 319 -9.80 -28.80 -13.55
C LEU A 319 -9.74 -27.97 -14.84
N ASP A 320 -9.94 -26.65 -14.75
CA ASP A 320 -9.88 -25.75 -15.92
C ASP A 320 -8.49 -25.75 -16.59
N ALA A 321 -7.41 -25.95 -15.83
CA ALA A 321 -6.05 -26.05 -16.37
C ALA A 321 -5.76 -27.39 -17.08
N SER A 322 -6.58 -28.42 -16.90
CA SER A 322 -6.35 -29.76 -17.47
C SER A 322 -6.93 -29.95 -18.88
N ASP A 323 -7.80 -29.05 -19.34
CA ASP A 323 -8.39 -29.07 -20.70
C ASP A 323 -7.58 -28.27 -21.73
N SER A 324 -6.50 -27.59 -21.34
CA SER A 324 -5.61 -26.86 -22.25
C SER A 324 -4.13 -27.10 -21.96
N ASP A 325 -3.61 -28.27 -22.38
CA ASP A 325 -2.38 -28.36 -23.18
C ASP A 325 -2.09 -29.83 -23.52
N THR A 326 -2.37 -30.22 -24.76
CA THR A 326 -1.79 -31.43 -25.38
C THR A 326 -0.82 -31.02 -26.49
N VAL A 327 0.23 -31.84 -26.66
CA VAL A 327 1.26 -31.87 -27.73
C VAL A 327 2.66 -31.37 -27.34
N ALA A 328 3.57 -32.35 -27.12
CA ALA A 328 5.02 -32.44 -27.48
C ALA A 328 5.99 -31.25 -27.19
N THR A 329 7.27 -31.38 -26.79
CA THR A 329 8.25 -32.45 -26.45
C THR A 329 9.54 -31.73 -25.96
N SER A 330 10.53 -32.27 -25.23
CA SER A 330 10.75 -33.57 -24.56
C SER A 330 11.98 -33.47 -23.62
N GLU A 331 12.03 -34.32 -22.59
CA GLU A 331 13.22 -34.87 -21.91
C GLU A 331 14.54 -34.05 -21.87
N VAL A 332 14.62 -33.04 -20.99
CA VAL A 332 15.69 -32.90 -19.97
C VAL A 332 15.06 -32.13 -18.78
N ASN A 333 15.45 -32.45 -17.53
CA ASN A 333 15.09 -31.75 -16.28
C ASN A 333 13.71 -32.01 -15.63
N GLU A 334 13.07 -33.18 -15.80
CA GLU A 334 11.87 -33.54 -15.01
C GLU A 334 12.10 -33.44 -13.50
N LEU A 335 13.16 -34.06 -12.95
CA LEU A 335 13.49 -33.98 -11.52
C LEU A 335 13.78 -32.56 -11.00
N ALA A 336 14.13 -31.62 -11.87
CA ALA A 336 14.30 -30.20 -11.49
C ALA A 336 12.97 -29.44 -11.59
N LYS A 337 12.13 -29.75 -12.59
CA LYS A 337 10.77 -29.23 -12.71
C LYS A 337 9.89 -29.69 -11.56
N GLU A 338 9.78 -30.98 -11.29
CA GLU A 338 9.01 -31.53 -10.17
C GLU A 338 9.43 -30.92 -8.83
N GLN A 339 10.73 -30.71 -8.62
CA GLN A 339 11.23 -30.11 -7.38
C GLN A 339 10.94 -28.59 -7.30
N ILE A 340 10.85 -27.88 -8.44
CA ILE A 340 10.43 -26.47 -8.50
C ILE A 340 8.92 -26.38 -8.33
N GLU A 341 8.13 -27.13 -9.09
CA GLU A 341 6.67 -27.20 -9.04
C GLU A 341 6.17 -27.65 -7.65
N ALA A 342 6.82 -28.63 -7.00
CA ALA A 342 6.50 -29.02 -5.63
C ALA A 342 6.90 -27.98 -4.56
N ASN A 343 7.91 -27.14 -4.83
CA ASN A 343 8.26 -26.02 -3.96
C ASN A 343 7.36 -24.79 -4.22
N GLU A 344 6.93 -24.57 -5.46
CA GLU A 344 5.93 -23.57 -5.83
C GLU A 344 4.56 -23.95 -5.25
N ALA A 345 4.17 -25.23 -5.28
CA ALA A 345 2.96 -25.73 -4.61
C ALA A 345 3.02 -25.51 -3.08
N LYS A 346 4.12 -25.90 -2.43
CA LYS A 346 4.33 -25.66 -0.98
C LYS A 346 4.47 -24.19 -0.59
N LEU A 347 4.77 -23.29 -1.52
CA LEU A 347 4.69 -21.84 -1.29
C LEU A 347 3.32 -21.25 -1.66
N ALA A 348 2.60 -21.82 -2.63
CA ALA A 348 1.22 -21.47 -2.93
C ALA A 348 0.30 -21.78 -1.74
N GLU A 349 0.56 -22.86 -0.98
CA GLU A 349 -0.03 -23.11 0.35
C GLU A 349 0.16 -21.94 1.35
N SER A 350 1.07 -21.00 1.08
CA SER A 350 1.36 -19.83 1.92
C SER A 350 1.01 -18.48 1.28
N PHE A 351 0.40 -18.45 0.09
CA PHE A 351 0.01 -17.22 -0.60
C PHE A 351 -1.33 -17.36 -1.36
N GLU A 352 -2.27 -16.44 -1.14
CA GLU A 352 -3.57 -16.40 -1.84
C GLU A 352 -3.59 -15.31 -2.93
N PRO A 353 -4.44 -15.41 -3.99
CA PRO A 353 -4.71 -14.29 -4.89
C PRO A 353 -5.23 -13.05 -4.15
N ILE A 354 -5.04 -11.84 -4.69
CA ILE A 354 -5.73 -10.68 -4.10
C ILE A 354 -7.23 -10.74 -4.38
N ASP A 355 -8.03 -11.06 -3.36
CA ASP A 355 -9.43 -10.65 -3.33
C ASP A 355 -9.54 -9.15 -2.97
N ILE A 356 -10.27 -8.39 -3.79
CA ILE A 356 -10.59 -6.96 -3.59
C ILE A 356 -12.11 -6.77 -3.33
N SER A 357 -12.89 -7.85 -3.36
CA SER A 357 -14.35 -7.83 -3.29
C SER A 357 -14.93 -7.68 -1.87
N SER A 358 -14.11 -7.80 -0.82
CA SER A 358 -14.51 -7.87 0.60
C SER A 358 -14.06 -6.72 1.50
#